data_AF-A0A2R6P9E3-F1
#
_entry.id   AF-A0A2R6P9E3-F1
#
_cell.length_a   1.000
_cell.length_b   1.000
_cell.length_c   1.000
_cell.angle_alpha   90.00
_cell.angle_beta   90.00
_cell.angle_gamma   90.00
#
_symmetry.space_group_name_H-M   'P 1'
#
loop_
_entity.id
_entity.type
_entity.pdbx_description
1 polymer ?
#
loop_
_entity_poly.entity_id
_entity_poly.type
_entity_poly.pdbx_seq_one_letter_code
_entity_poly.pdbx_strand_id
1 'polypeptide(L)'
;MSGVIRKKVQRKFKMGGYTLKVEALNEALAFLTHFPEHVHDDALDLLLDELHQQTLKSSILDKEPVNRVVTLLLEAEAATAVEESPNSSGLRIIDGFIIPKFRYDPVKKVFYEYTGRNPIHGDASAKANLYRDRFLLLLQRLSRDPHFSRPAFDTERSQFGCCEVYLSLSLSLTHTHTHMQTLRRYIS
;
A
#
# COMPACT_ATOMS: atom_id res chain seq x y z
N MET A 1 3.27 -34.08 -16.51
CA MET A 1 3.95 -32.87 -17.04
C MET A 1 4.43 -33.14 -18.45
N SER A 2 3.84 -32.47 -19.44
CA SER A 2 3.83 -32.94 -20.83
C SER A 2 5.22 -32.87 -21.49
N GLY A 3 5.55 -33.87 -22.30
CA GLY A 3 6.76 -33.84 -23.15
C GLY A 3 6.78 -32.64 -24.12
N VAL A 4 5.65 -31.98 -24.30
CA VAL A 4 5.50 -30.73 -25.07
C VAL A 4 6.20 -29.57 -24.37
N ILE A 5 5.96 -29.36 -23.06
CA ILE A 5 6.59 -28.29 -22.29
C ILE A 5 8.12 -28.48 -22.25
N ARG A 6 8.57 -29.73 -22.04
CA ARG A 6 10.01 -30.05 -22.05
C ARG A 6 10.69 -29.65 -23.36
N LYS A 7 10.08 -29.96 -24.50
CA LYS A 7 10.58 -29.57 -25.83
C LYS A 7 10.56 -28.06 -26.03
N LYS A 8 9.54 -27.37 -25.49
CA LYS A 8 9.40 -25.92 -25.53
C LYS A 8 10.56 -25.23 -24.80
N VAL A 9 10.85 -25.63 -23.56
CA VAL A 9 11.98 -25.11 -22.76
C VAL A 9 13.30 -25.34 -23.50
N GLN A 10 13.57 -26.56 -23.96
CA GLN A 10 14.79 -26.85 -24.71
C GLN A 10 14.94 -25.99 -25.98
N ARG A 11 13.84 -25.76 -26.71
CA ARG A 11 13.86 -24.93 -27.91
C ARG A 11 14.14 -23.46 -27.57
N LYS A 12 13.48 -22.90 -26.56
CA LYS A 12 13.67 -21.51 -26.11
C LYS A 12 15.13 -21.26 -25.71
N PHE A 13 15.70 -22.10 -24.86
CA PHE A 13 17.10 -21.99 -24.47
C PHE A 13 18.07 -22.16 -25.64
N LYS A 14 17.77 -23.08 -26.57
CA LYS A 14 18.59 -23.26 -27.77
C LYS A 14 18.54 -22.04 -28.70
N MET A 15 17.39 -21.37 -28.81
CA MET A 15 17.27 -20.11 -29.56
C MET A 15 18.03 -18.97 -28.89
N GLY A 16 18.09 -18.96 -27.55
CA GLY A 16 18.95 -18.07 -26.77
C GLY A 16 20.45 -18.44 -26.78
N GLY A 17 20.86 -19.40 -27.60
CA GLY A 17 22.28 -19.79 -27.71
C GLY A 17 22.80 -20.66 -26.56
N TYR A 18 21.91 -21.25 -25.75
CA TYR A 18 22.28 -22.12 -24.64
C TYR A 18 21.98 -23.60 -24.90
N THR A 19 22.82 -24.47 -24.37
CA THR A 19 22.57 -25.92 -24.33
C THR A 19 22.36 -26.37 -22.90
N LEU A 20 21.16 -26.85 -22.57
CA LEU A 20 20.82 -27.30 -21.21
C LEU A 20 21.24 -28.76 -20.97
N LYS A 21 21.93 -29.02 -19.86
CA LYS A 21 22.01 -30.37 -19.29
C LYS A 21 20.66 -30.78 -18.67
N VAL A 22 20.50 -32.08 -18.42
CA VAL A 22 19.25 -32.65 -17.89
C VAL A 22 18.86 -32.01 -16.55
N GLU A 23 19.83 -31.75 -15.66
CA GLU A 23 19.56 -31.13 -14.37
C GLU A 23 19.10 -29.67 -14.50
N ALA A 24 19.73 -28.90 -15.37
CA ALA A 24 19.33 -27.51 -15.67
C ALA A 24 17.93 -27.44 -16.28
N LEU A 25 17.61 -28.40 -17.16
CA LEU A 25 16.28 -28.52 -17.74
C LEU A 25 15.21 -28.83 -16.69
N ASN A 26 15.52 -29.73 -15.74
CA ASN A 26 14.60 -30.04 -14.65
C ASN A 26 14.37 -28.83 -13.75
N GLU A 27 15.41 -28.03 -13.50
CA GLU A 27 15.31 -26.79 -12.72
C GLU A 27 14.41 -25.76 -13.41
N ALA A 28 14.61 -25.51 -14.71
CA ALA A 28 13.76 -24.61 -15.48
C ALA A 28 12.31 -25.09 -15.55
N LEU A 29 12.07 -26.41 -15.61
CA LEU A 29 10.73 -26.97 -15.54
C LEU A 29 10.10 -26.79 -14.16
N ALA A 30 10.87 -26.94 -13.08
CA ALA A 30 10.41 -26.70 -11.72
C ALA A 30 10.08 -25.21 -11.49
N PHE A 31 10.88 -24.30 -12.04
CA PHE A 31 10.57 -22.87 -12.03
C PHE A 31 9.20 -22.59 -12.68
N LEU A 32 8.94 -23.18 -13.85
CA LEU A 32 7.67 -23.00 -14.55
C LEU A 32 6.45 -23.53 -13.81
N THR A 33 6.57 -24.41 -12.82
CA THR A 33 5.42 -24.87 -12.04
C THR A 33 4.86 -23.82 -11.09
N HIS A 34 5.59 -22.73 -10.86
CA HIS A 34 5.15 -21.61 -10.02
C HIS A 34 4.18 -20.68 -10.76
N PHE A 35 4.10 -20.79 -12.08
CA PHE A 35 3.30 -19.91 -12.93
C PHE A 35 2.17 -20.67 -13.65
N PRO A 36 1.08 -19.99 -14.02
CA PRO A 36 0.05 -20.56 -14.88
C PRO A 36 0.54 -20.76 -16.32
N GLU A 37 0.08 -21.81 -17.02
CA GLU A 37 0.56 -22.21 -18.37
C GLU A 37 0.64 -21.08 -19.42
N HIS A 38 -0.27 -20.11 -19.37
CA HIS A 38 -0.32 -19.01 -20.33
C HIS A 38 0.84 -18.00 -20.21
N VAL A 39 1.52 -17.95 -19.05
CA VAL A 39 2.64 -17.02 -18.78
C VAL A 39 4.00 -17.70 -18.97
N HIS A 40 4.04 -18.99 -19.34
CA HIS A 40 5.31 -19.73 -19.42
C HIS A 40 6.29 -19.17 -20.44
N ASP A 41 5.81 -18.57 -21.55
CA ASP A 41 6.72 -17.95 -22.52
C ASP A 41 7.39 -16.71 -21.92
N ASP A 42 6.62 -15.83 -21.27
CA ASP A 42 7.13 -14.62 -20.64
C ASP A 42 8.09 -14.95 -19.47
N ALA A 43 7.74 -15.95 -18.66
CA ALA A 43 8.60 -16.42 -17.58
C ALA A 43 9.93 -17.02 -18.10
N LEU A 44 9.91 -17.73 -19.24
CA LEU A 44 11.12 -18.23 -19.88
C LEU A 44 11.97 -17.11 -20.47
N ASP A 45 11.34 -16.10 -21.06
CA ASP A 45 12.06 -14.96 -21.65
C ASP A 45 12.74 -14.14 -20.53
N LEU A 46 12.06 -13.89 -19.40
CA LEU A 46 12.65 -13.27 -18.22
C LEU A 46 13.83 -14.09 -17.65
N LEU A 47 13.66 -15.40 -17.52
CA LEU A 47 14.73 -16.30 -17.07
C LEU A 47 15.96 -16.25 -17.98
N LEU A 48 15.75 -16.14 -19.30
CA LEU A 48 16.82 -15.99 -20.27
C LEU A 48 17.49 -14.62 -20.15
N ASP A 49 16.73 -13.53 -20.03
CA ASP A 49 17.28 -12.18 -19.90
C ASP A 49 18.20 -12.06 -18.67
N GLU A 50 17.79 -12.61 -17.54
CA GLU A 50 18.63 -12.64 -16.33
C GLU A 50 19.86 -13.56 -16.48
N LEU A 51 19.75 -14.67 -17.21
CA LEU A 51 20.91 -15.51 -17.55
C LEU A 51 21.94 -14.78 -18.43
N HIS A 52 21.48 -13.92 -19.35
CA HIS A 52 22.38 -13.12 -20.19
C HIS A 52 23.15 -12.06 -19.39
N GLN A 53 22.58 -11.58 -18.29
CA GLN A 53 23.23 -10.63 -17.39
C GLN A 53 24.34 -11.30 -16.54
N GLN A 54 24.31 -12.62 -16.39
CA GLN A 54 25.32 -13.36 -15.64
C GLN A 54 26.60 -13.59 -16.45
N THR A 55 27.75 -13.49 -15.79
CA THR A 55 29.05 -13.86 -16.36
C THR A 55 29.18 -15.40 -16.39
N LEU A 56 28.70 -16.00 -17.47
CA LEU A 56 28.74 -17.44 -17.67
C LEU A 56 30.09 -17.90 -18.21
N LYS A 57 30.59 -19.04 -17.71
CA LYS A 57 31.84 -19.65 -18.18
C LYS A 57 31.70 -20.37 -19.52
N SER A 58 30.48 -20.80 -19.86
CA SER A 58 30.20 -21.51 -21.12
C SER A 58 28.72 -21.39 -21.49
N SER A 59 28.41 -21.62 -22.77
CA SER A 59 27.03 -21.70 -23.30
C SER A 59 26.32 -23.02 -22.94
N ILE A 60 27.05 -23.99 -22.38
CA ILE A 60 26.46 -25.21 -21.82
C ILE A 60 26.08 -24.93 -20.36
N LEU A 61 24.78 -25.02 -20.06
CA LEU A 61 24.22 -24.69 -18.76
C LEU A 61 24.03 -25.94 -17.90
N ASP A 62 24.62 -25.88 -16.71
CA ASP A 62 24.44 -26.83 -15.61
C ASP A 62 23.33 -26.34 -14.68
N LYS A 63 23.00 -27.14 -13.64
CA LYS A 63 21.96 -26.78 -12.67
C LYS A 63 22.22 -25.44 -11.98
N GLU A 64 23.49 -25.19 -11.67
CA GLU A 64 23.96 -24.11 -10.80
C GLU A 64 23.60 -22.70 -11.30
N PRO A 65 23.95 -22.28 -12.55
CA PRO A 65 23.59 -20.95 -13.05
C PRO A 65 22.07 -20.75 -13.16
N VAL A 66 21.33 -21.79 -13.58
CA VAL A 66 19.87 -21.71 -13.68
C VAL A 66 19.24 -21.57 -12.30
N ASN A 67 19.67 -22.36 -11.32
CA ASN A 67 19.16 -22.31 -9.96
C ASN A 67 19.42 -20.96 -9.29
N ARG A 68 20.59 -20.33 -9.52
CA ARG A 68 20.89 -18.97 -9.03
C ARG A 68 19.87 -17.96 -9.54
N VAL A 69 19.61 -17.94 -10.85
CA VAL A 69 18.64 -17.01 -11.45
C VAL A 69 17.23 -17.30 -10.97
N VAL A 70 16.83 -18.58 -10.95
CA VAL A 70 15.52 -19.00 -10.45
C VAL A 70 15.31 -18.54 -9.01
N THR A 71 16.30 -18.71 -8.14
CA THR A 71 16.24 -18.27 -6.73
C THR A 71 16.07 -16.75 -6.65
N LEU A 72 16.85 -15.98 -7.40
CA LEU A 72 16.74 -14.51 -7.46
C LEU A 72 15.33 -14.08 -7.89
N LEU A 73 14.81 -14.68 -8.97
CA LEU A 73 13.50 -14.34 -9.51
C LEU A 73 12.37 -14.67 -8.52
N LEU A 74 12.42 -15.84 -7.88
CA LEU A 74 11.43 -16.25 -6.89
C LEU A 74 11.53 -15.42 -5.59
N GLU A 75 12.73 -15.00 -5.17
CA GLU A 75 12.91 -14.09 -4.03
C GLU A 75 12.32 -12.70 -4.33
N ALA A 76 12.51 -12.19 -5.54
CA ALA A 76 11.90 -10.93 -5.98
C ALA A 76 10.36 -11.01 -6.04
N GLU A 77 9.82 -12.14 -6.51
CA GLU A 77 8.38 -12.39 -6.49
C GLU A 77 7.84 -12.51 -5.06
N ALA A 78 8.53 -13.26 -4.19
CA ALA A 78 8.17 -13.33 -2.78
C ALA A 78 8.23 -11.96 -2.08
N ALA A 79 9.18 -11.10 -2.43
CA ALA A 79 9.26 -9.72 -1.92
C ALA A 79 8.10 -8.83 -2.38
N THR A 80 7.43 -9.16 -3.50
CA THR A 80 6.24 -8.44 -3.98
C THR A 80 4.93 -9.08 -3.49
N ALA A 81 4.92 -10.39 -3.22
CA ALA A 81 3.76 -11.14 -2.73
C ALA A 81 3.62 -11.12 -1.19
N VAL A 82 4.71 -10.92 -0.45
CA VAL A 82 4.73 -10.86 1.01
C VAL A 82 4.70 -9.40 1.46
N GLU A 83 3.53 -8.96 1.91
CA GLU A 83 3.45 -8.00 3.02
C GLU A 83 4.39 -8.52 4.12
N GLU A 84 5.36 -7.69 4.53
CA GLU A 84 6.20 -7.84 5.73
C GLU A 84 7.45 -8.75 5.63
N SER A 85 8.52 -8.22 5.01
CA SER A 85 9.88 -8.42 5.55
C SER A 85 10.46 -7.06 5.92
N PRO A 86 10.71 -6.77 7.21
CA PRO A 86 11.21 -5.46 7.68
C PRO A 86 12.65 -5.16 7.25
N ASN A 87 13.34 -6.11 6.59
CA ASN A 87 14.75 -6.01 6.25
C ASN A 87 15.02 -5.69 4.76
N SER A 88 13.97 -5.59 3.92
CA SER A 88 14.13 -5.10 2.53
C SER A 88 13.93 -3.59 2.52
N SER A 89 14.97 -2.85 2.91
CA SER A 89 15.01 -1.38 2.87
C SER A 89 15.13 -0.86 1.42
N GLY A 90 14.18 -1.22 0.57
CA GLY A 90 14.03 -0.70 -0.78
C GLY A 90 13.13 0.54 -0.78
N LEU A 91 13.41 1.49 -1.68
CA LEU A 91 12.52 2.63 -1.94
C LEU A 91 11.16 2.12 -2.42
N ARG A 92 10.08 2.51 -1.73
CA ARG A 92 8.70 2.18 -2.10
C ARG A 92 8.00 3.41 -2.65
N ILE A 93 7.45 3.29 -3.86
CA ILE A 93 6.57 4.31 -4.44
C ILE A 93 5.15 3.96 -4.04
N ILE A 94 4.50 4.85 -3.31
CA ILE A 94 3.11 4.66 -2.87
C ILE A 94 2.20 5.41 -3.84
N ASP A 95 1.29 4.68 -4.50
CA ASP A 95 0.26 5.29 -5.33
C ASP A 95 -0.84 5.92 -4.47
N GLY A 96 -0.97 7.25 -4.55
CA GLY A 96 -1.97 8.02 -3.81
C GLY A 96 -3.43 7.60 -4.06
N PHE A 97 -3.72 6.90 -5.17
CA PHE A 97 -5.07 6.43 -5.50
C PHE A 97 -5.41 5.05 -4.93
N ILE A 98 -4.41 4.28 -4.54
CA ILE A 98 -4.55 2.91 -4.01
C ILE A 98 -4.45 2.89 -2.47
N ILE A 99 -4.01 3.99 -1.86
CA ILE A 99 -3.92 4.11 -0.39
C ILE A 99 -5.31 3.97 0.26
N PRO A 100 -5.45 3.11 1.27
CA PRO A 100 -6.67 3.02 2.06
C PRO A 100 -7.00 4.36 2.72
N LYS A 101 -8.23 4.81 2.57
CA LYS A 101 -8.67 6.07 3.16
C LYS A 101 -9.13 5.83 4.59
N PHE A 102 -8.55 6.55 5.55
CA PHE A 102 -8.98 6.50 6.95
C PHE A 102 -9.82 7.72 7.33
N ARG A 103 -10.79 7.54 8.23
CA ARG A 103 -11.58 8.61 8.84
C ARG A 103 -11.41 8.59 10.35
N TYR A 104 -11.36 9.78 10.94
CA TYR A 104 -11.24 9.95 12.38
C TYR A 104 -12.62 9.99 13.04
N ASP A 105 -12.82 9.16 14.06
CA ASP A 105 -13.99 9.24 14.95
C ASP A 105 -13.64 10.13 16.16
N PRO A 106 -14.22 11.34 16.29
CA PRO A 106 -13.90 12.24 17.40
C PRO A 106 -14.46 11.76 18.75
N VAL A 107 -15.45 10.86 18.76
CA VAL A 107 -16.04 10.31 19.99
C VAL A 107 -15.15 9.19 20.51
N LYS A 108 -14.81 8.23 19.66
CA LYS A 108 -13.96 7.09 20.03
C LYS A 108 -12.47 7.41 20.01
N LYS A 109 -12.08 8.53 19.39
CA LYS A 109 -10.69 8.96 19.17
C LYS A 109 -9.83 7.94 18.42
N VAL A 110 -10.45 7.19 17.49
CA VAL A 110 -9.80 6.16 16.67
C VAL A 110 -9.98 6.44 15.18
N PHE A 111 -9.09 5.89 14.37
CA PHE A 111 -9.23 5.88 12.92
C PHE A 111 -9.87 4.57 12.48
N TYR A 112 -10.78 4.66 11.51
CA TYR A 112 -11.34 3.50 10.83
C TYR A 112 -11.14 3.64 9.33
N GLU A 113 -10.93 2.51 8.68
CA GLU A 113 -10.85 2.45 7.23
C GLU A 113 -12.22 2.76 6.63
N TYR A 114 -12.24 3.64 5.62
CA TYR A 114 -13.43 3.95 4.85
C TYR A 114 -13.54 2.96 3.69
N THR A 115 -14.49 2.04 3.81
CA THR A 115 -14.75 0.98 2.82
C THR A 115 -15.62 1.42 1.64
N GLY A 116 -16.01 2.70 1.59
CA GLY A 116 -16.79 3.23 0.48
C GLY A 116 -15.93 3.60 -0.73
N ARG A 117 -16.57 3.77 -1.89
CA ARG A 117 -15.89 4.23 -3.11
C ARG A 117 -15.38 5.66 -2.91
N ASN A 118 -14.11 5.90 -3.24
CA ASN A 118 -13.55 7.23 -3.37
C ASN A 118 -13.82 7.75 -4.79
N PRO A 119 -14.67 8.77 -4.96
CA PRO A 119 -14.90 9.34 -6.29
C PRO A 119 -13.65 10.09 -6.74
N ILE A 120 -13.34 10.00 -8.03
CA ILE A 120 -12.22 10.75 -8.66
C ILE A 120 -12.47 12.26 -8.57
N HIS A 121 -13.74 12.67 -8.63
CA HIS A 121 -14.15 14.05 -8.49
C HIS A 121 -14.87 14.26 -7.15
N GLY A 122 -14.35 15.19 -6.34
CA GLY A 122 -15.01 15.62 -5.12
C GLY A 122 -16.20 16.54 -5.43
N ASP A 123 -17.26 16.42 -4.64
CA ASP A 123 -18.37 17.36 -4.62
C ASP A 123 -18.17 18.44 -3.52
N ALA A 124 -19.11 19.37 -3.42
CA ALA A 124 -19.06 20.41 -2.38
C ALA A 124 -19.06 19.80 -0.96
N SER A 125 -19.73 18.66 -0.77
CA SER A 125 -19.76 17.96 0.51
C SER A 125 -18.39 17.37 0.87
N ALA A 126 -17.66 16.81 -0.10
CA ALA A 126 -16.29 16.32 0.08
C ALA A 126 -15.34 17.43 0.54
N LYS A 127 -15.46 18.64 -0.03
CA LYS A 127 -14.66 19.81 0.40
C LYS A 127 -15.01 20.22 1.83
N ALA A 128 -16.30 20.28 2.18
CA ALA A 128 -16.72 20.59 3.55
C ALA A 128 -16.19 19.56 4.56
N ASN A 129 -16.25 18.27 4.20
CA ASN A 129 -15.75 17.19 5.05
C ASN A 129 -14.22 17.25 5.21
N LEU A 130 -13.47 17.58 4.16
CA LEU A 130 -12.02 17.80 4.26
C LEU A 130 -11.67 18.84 5.33
N TYR A 131 -12.36 19.99 5.35
CA TYR A 131 -12.11 21.01 6.38
C TYR A 131 -12.53 20.56 7.77
N ARG A 132 -13.65 19.83 7.90
CA ARG A 132 -14.08 19.26 9.19
C ARG A 132 -13.06 18.27 9.72
N ASP A 133 -12.62 17.33 8.90
CA ASP A 133 -11.63 16.31 9.27
C ASP A 133 -10.32 16.98 9.70
N ARG A 134 -9.83 17.96 8.92
CA ARG A 134 -8.65 18.74 9.27
C ARG A 134 -8.79 19.45 10.62
N PHE A 135 -9.94 20.08 10.86
CA PHE A 135 -10.21 20.76 12.13
C PHE A 135 -10.19 19.77 13.31
N LEU A 136 -10.84 18.61 13.18
CA LEU A 136 -10.87 17.61 14.24
C LEU A 136 -9.48 17.06 14.58
N LEU A 137 -8.63 16.85 13.58
CA LEU A 137 -7.24 16.41 13.78
C LEU A 137 -6.39 17.48 14.49
N LEU A 138 -6.56 18.75 14.10
CA LEU A 138 -5.88 19.85 14.77
C LEU A 138 -6.35 19.99 16.22
N LEU A 139 -7.66 19.91 16.45
CA LEU A 139 -8.23 19.94 17.79
C LEU A 139 -7.70 18.78 18.65
N GLN A 140 -7.62 17.57 18.08
CA GLN A 140 -7.03 16.43 18.78
C GLN A 140 -5.58 16.69 19.17
N ARG A 141 -4.76 17.25 18.27
CA ARG A 141 -3.35 17.60 18.57
C ARG A 141 -3.26 18.67 19.65
N LEU A 142 -4.02 19.75 19.54
CA LEU A 142 -4.04 20.83 20.53
C LEU A 142 -4.51 20.32 21.90
N SER A 143 -5.53 19.46 21.96
CA SER A 143 -6.01 18.91 23.23
C SER A 143 -4.99 18.05 24.00
N ARG A 144 -3.97 17.55 23.30
CA ARG A 144 -2.88 16.76 23.90
C ARG A 144 -1.65 17.61 24.23
N ASP A 145 -1.61 18.86 23.77
CA ASP A 145 -0.52 19.77 24.08
C ASP A 145 -0.66 20.30 25.50
N PRO A 146 0.37 20.19 26.35
CA PRO A 146 0.31 20.64 27.74
C PRO A 146 -0.10 22.10 27.91
N HIS A 147 0.28 22.99 26.98
CA HIS A 147 0.00 24.43 27.06
C HIS A 147 -1.47 24.75 26.75
N PHE A 148 -2.17 23.87 26.03
CA PHE A 148 -3.57 24.00 25.64
C PHE A 148 -4.49 23.04 26.42
N SER A 149 -3.92 22.10 27.17
CA SER A 149 -4.65 21.20 28.04
C SER A 149 -5.25 21.97 29.21
N ARG A 150 -6.53 21.72 29.53
CA ARG A 150 -7.15 22.34 30.71
C ARG A 150 -6.34 21.94 31.94
N PRO A 151 -5.95 22.89 32.81
CA PRO A 151 -5.26 22.54 34.03
C PRO A 151 -6.15 21.58 34.82
N ALA A 152 -5.59 20.43 35.21
CA ALA A 152 -6.22 19.60 36.21
C ALA A 152 -6.36 20.43 37.49
N PHE A 153 -7.48 20.29 38.20
CA PHE A 153 -7.67 20.92 39.50
C PHE A 153 -6.42 20.63 40.37
N ASP A 154 -5.86 21.67 40.99
CA ASP A 154 -4.60 21.70 41.78
C ASP A 154 -3.25 21.66 41.06
N THR A 155 -3.15 22.07 39.79
CA THR A 155 -1.82 22.32 39.19
C THR A 155 -1.41 23.78 39.39
N GLU A 156 -0.32 24.04 40.11
CA GLU A 156 0.28 25.38 40.18
C GLU A 156 0.50 25.91 38.76
N ARG A 157 0.03 27.14 38.51
CA ARG A 157 0.09 27.76 37.17
C ARG A 157 1.54 27.76 36.67
N SER A 158 1.79 27.01 35.60
CA SER A 158 3.01 27.13 34.79
C SER A 158 3.30 28.62 34.51
N GLN A 159 4.56 29.03 34.66
CA GLN A 159 5.04 30.40 34.45
C GLN A 159 4.73 30.96 33.04
N PHE A 160 4.34 30.10 32.10
CA PHE A 160 4.05 30.45 30.70
C PHE A 160 2.55 30.66 30.39
N GLY A 161 1.65 30.50 31.36
CA GLY A 161 0.21 30.63 31.13
C GLY A 161 -0.39 29.47 30.33
N CYS A 162 -1.69 29.24 30.49
CA CYS A 162 -2.44 28.25 29.71
C CYS A 162 -3.14 28.97 28.55
N CYS A 163 -3.00 28.45 27.33
CA CYS A 163 -3.61 29.01 26.14
C CYS A 163 -5.04 28.48 25.98
N GLU A 164 -6.04 29.36 26.07
CA GLU A 164 -7.44 28.98 25.84
C GLU A 164 -7.76 28.95 24.34
N VAL A 165 -8.24 27.81 23.85
CA VAL A 165 -8.80 27.71 22.50
C VAL A 165 -10.29 28.06 22.57
N TYR A 166 -10.66 29.27 22.13
CA TYR A 166 -12.07 29.64 21.97
C TYR A 166 -12.65 28.93 20.74
N LEU A 167 -13.35 27.81 20.96
CA LEU A 167 -14.19 27.18 19.94
C LEU A 167 -15.45 28.04 19.73
N SER A 168 -15.40 28.98 18.78
CA SER A 168 -16.57 29.79 18.38
C SER A 168 -17.66 29.00 17.62
N LEU A 169 -17.50 27.69 17.43
CA LEU A 169 -18.39 26.84 16.65
C LEU A 169 -19.56 26.21 17.43
N SER A 170 -19.65 26.39 18.76
CA SER A 170 -20.79 25.89 19.55
C SER A 170 -22.09 26.69 19.36
N LEU A 171 -22.02 27.89 18.75
CA LEU A 171 -23.16 28.78 18.56
C LEU A 171 -23.86 28.63 17.21
N SER A 172 -23.28 27.95 16.21
CA SER A 172 -23.88 27.86 14.86
C SER A 172 -24.73 26.60 14.63
N LEU A 173 -24.49 25.50 15.36
CA LEU A 173 -25.33 24.30 15.25
C LEU A 173 -26.65 24.41 16.02
N THR A 174 -26.67 25.10 17.16
CA THR A 174 -27.91 25.28 17.95
C THR A 174 -28.85 26.29 17.29
N HIS A 175 -28.31 27.31 16.62
CA HIS A 175 -29.11 28.33 15.92
C HIS A 175 -29.74 27.84 14.61
N THR A 176 -29.04 26.99 13.86
CA THR A 176 -29.58 26.45 12.59
C THR A 176 -30.71 25.45 12.83
N HIS A 177 -30.65 24.66 13.92
CA HIS A 177 -31.71 23.74 14.29
C HIS A 177 -32.97 24.45 14.83
N THR A 178 -32.80 25.53 15.62
CA THR A 178 -33.94 26.34 16.09
C THR A 178 -34.58 27.15 14.96
N HIS A 179 -33.80 27.73 14.05
CA HIS A 179 -34.34 28.51 12.92
C HIS A 179 -35.13 27.66 11.92
N MET A 180 -34.71 26.41 11.66
CA MET A 180 -35.45 25.48 10.79
C MET A 180 -36.75 24.94 11.43
N GLN A 181 -36.80 24.80 12.76
CA GLN A 181 -38.02 24.41 13.47
C GLN A 181 -39.04 25.55 13.58
N THR A 182 -38.60 26.81 13.70
CA THR A 182 -39.48 27.99 13.73
C THR A 182 -40.10 28.26 12.36
N LEU A 183 -39.35 28.10 11.26
CA LEU A 183 -39.90 28.24 9.90
C LEU A 183 -40.95 27.16 9.55
N ARG A 184 -40.84 25.95 10.10
CA ARG A 184 -41.84 24.89 9.89
C ARG A 184 -43.17 25.13 10.61
N ARG A 185 -43.20 25.95 11.67
CA ARG A 185 -44.44 26.34 12.38
C ARG A 185 -45.14 27.55 11.78
N TYR A 186 -44.49 28.26 10.85
CA TYR A 186 -45.05 29.46 10.20
C TYR A 186 -45.66 29.16 8.82
N ILE A 187 -45.52 27.92 8.31
CA ILE A 187 -45.98 27.46 6.99
C ILE A 187 -47.00 26.30 7.14
N SER A 188 -47.58 26.14 8.32
CA SER A 188 -48.70 25.23 8.62
C SER A 188 -49.83 26.02 9.27
#